data_AF-A0A9D5EQB7-F1
#
_entry.id   AF-A0A9D5EQB7-F1
#
_cell.length_a   1.000
_cell.length_b   1.000
_cell.length_c   1.000
_cell.angle_alpha   90.00
_cell.angle_beta   90.00
_cell.angle_gamma   90.00
#
_symmetry.space_group_name_H-M   'P 1'
#
loop_
_entity.id
_entity.type
_entity.pdbx_description
1 polymer ?
#
loop_
_entity_poly.entity_id
_entity_poly.type
_entity_poly.pdbx_seq_one_letter_code
_entity_poly.pdbx_strand_id
1 'polypeptide(L)'
;MPHEVSPEAKRRNTADLTPVKPTLAGRVIVGSVLAMAFSLAVRRLMIGTLIAAEMDPNVWRVSPTGELALQIIHALAVVFGAVIASAGQVKGSTTGVIVGLVCGALFMGYELLGGASSQNLSLYLHIPVLATLGLIGGLISAMIWAAPPKFILGLPGSGKLSSLQLSEVAEAQRIRPTAWARVLIGTTLMVVGVTVAEDARLFVQKYSGGLFHVNTRGEAEFITWQIAMLAGLAGAMIAGAETGAGARHGLYTGVLGALSIYGLCVQRGVAHIFPAMRFWLDKLAIPTEALNDPATAIGIIGSVILLGILGGWMGGALFQPLVPEHMRRGRRHGFD
;
A
#
# COMPACT_ATOMS: atom_id res chain seq x y z
N MET A 1 37.29 -18.53 36.81
CA MET A 1 38.22 -17.40 36.59
C MET A 1 37.51 -16.41 35.67
N PRO A 2 37.38 -15.14 36.06
CA PRO A 2 36.80 -14.12 35.18
C PRO A 2 37.75 -13.89 34.00
N HIS A 3 37.26 -14.10 32.78
CA HIS A 3 38.00 -13.75 31.58
C HIS A 3 38.06 -12.22 31.47
N GLU A 4 39.24 -11.66 31.69
CA GLU A 4 39.55 -10.27 31.35
C GLU A 4 39.32 -10.09 29.85
N VAL A 5 38.24 -9.39 29.52
CA VAL A 5 37.93 -8.99 28.16
C VAL A 5 39.04 -8.03 27.73
N SER A 6 39.76 -8.34 26.65
CA SER A 6 40.93 -7.54 26.26
C SER A 6 40.51 -6.08 26.02
N PRO A 7 41.22 -5.11 26.62
CA PRO A 7 40.87 -3.69 26.53
C PRO A 7 41.03 -3.09 25.11
N GLU A 8 41.49 -3.88 24.15
CA GLU A 8 41.86 -3.42 22.80
C GLU A 8 40.90 -3.87 21.69
N ALA A 9 39.72 -4.38 22.02
CA ALA A 9 38.68 -4.62 21.02
C ALA A 9 38.26 -3.27 20.39
N LYS A 10 38.92 -2.89 19.30
CA LYS A 10 38.66 -1.70 18.47
C LYS A 10 37.15 -1.58 18.31
N ARG A 11 36.55 -0.59 19.00
CA ARG A 11 35.12 -0.28 18.93
C ARG A 11 34.75 -0.27 17.46
N ARG A 12 34.01 -1.30 17.03
CA ARG A 12 33.47 -1.32 15.69
C ARG A 12 32.58 -0.09 15.65
N ASN A 13 32.96 0.92 14.88
CA ASN A 13 32.07 2.03 14.52
C ASN A 13 30.95 1.40 13.68
N THR A 14 30.02 0.72 14.34
CA THR A 14 28.72 0.40 13.81
C THR A 14 28.06 1.75 13.68
N ALA A 15 28.25 2.39 12.52
CA ALA A 15 27.47 3.55 12.14
C ALA A 15 26.02 3.26 12.51
N ASP A 16 25.46 4.07 13.41
CA ASP A 16 24.15 3.87 14.00
C ASP A 16 23.12 3.65 12.89
N LEU A 17 22.80 2.39 12.62
CA LEU A 17 21.67 2.02 11.79
C LEU A 17 20.43 2.25 12.65
N THR A 18 20.08 3.53 12.80
CA THR A 18 18.86 3.93 13.48
C THR A 18 17.70 3.16 12.82
N PRO A 19 16.86 2.47 13.61
CA PRO A 19 15.73 1.74 13.05
C PRO A 19 14.93 2.69 12.17
N VAL A 20 14.68 2.29 10.92
CA VAL A 20 14.00 3.13 9.93
C VAL A 20 12.60 3.45 10.45
N LYS A 21 12.46 4.61 11.07
CA LYS A 21 11.16 5.12 11.50
C LYS A 21 10.47 5.65 10.25
N PRO A 22 9.25 5.17 9.92
CA PRO A 22 8.51 5.74 8.80
C PRO A 22 8.35 7.25 9.04
N THR A 23 8.82 8.04 8.09
CA THR A 23 8.77 9.50 8.19
C THR A 23 7.32 9.97 8.12
N LEU A 24 7.03 11.10 8.76
CA LEU A 24 5.70 11.73 8.68
C LEU A 24 5.30 11.96 7.22
N ALA A 25 6.22 12.47 6.40
CA ALA A 25 6.01 12.70 4.98
C ALA A 25 5.63 11.40 4.23
N GLY A 26 6.36 10.30 4.46
CA GLY A 26 6.05 9.02 3.82
C GLY A 26 4.63 8.53 4.15
N ARG A 27 4.20 8.67 5.41
CA ARG A 27 2.85 8.29 5.84
C ARG A 27 1.76 9.17 5.22
N VAL A 28 1.99 10.48 5.17
CA VAL A 28 1.07 11.44 4.54
C VAL A 28 0.91 11.12 3.05
N ILE A 29 2.01 10.82 2.36
CA ILE A 29 1.97 10.44 0.93
C ILE A 29 1.15 9.16 0.75
N VAL A 30 1.41 8.11 1.53
CA VAL A 30 0.65 6.85 1.46
C VAL A 30 -0.83 7.08 1.72
N GLY A 31 -1.18 7.78 2.80
CA GLY A 31 -2.57 8.07 3.13
C GLY A 31 -3.28 8.87 2.05
N SER A 32 -2.60 9.87 1.49
CA SER A 32 -3.18 10.72 0.43
C SER A 32 -3.40 9.95 -0.86
N VAL A 33 -2.43 9.11 -1.27
CA VAL A 33 -2.55 8.25 -2.45
C VAL A 33 -3.70 7.25 -2.27
N LEU A 34 -3.81 6.63 -1.09
CA LEU A 34 -4.91 5.69 -0.79
C LEU A 34 -6.28 6.38 -0.78
N ALA A 35 -6.37 7.59 -0.22
CA ALA A 35 -7.59 8.39 -0.28
C ALA A 35 -8.00 8.69 -1.73
N MET A 36 -7.07 9.17 -2.56
CA MET A 36 -7.37 9.44 -3.98
C MET A 36 -7.78 8.17 -4.74
N ALA A 37 -7.09 7.06 -4.51
CA ALA A 37 -7.44 5.78 -5.13
C ALA A 37 -8.86 5.34 -4.72
N PHE A 38 -9.20 5.47 -3.44
CA PHE A 38 -10.52 5.17 -2.93
C PHE A 38 -11.60 6.07 -3.55
N SER A 39 -11.39 7.39 -3.60
CA SER A 39 -12.38 8.31 -4.17
C SER A 39 -12.63 8.02 -5.65
N LEU A 40 -11.56 7.77 -6.42
CA LEU A 40 -11.67 7.42 -7.83
C LEU A 40 -12.39 6.09 -8.04
N ALA A 41 -12.09 5.08 -7.23
CA ALA A 41 -12.75 3.77 -7.32
C ALA A 41 -14.25 3.89 -7.04
N VAL A 42 -14.64 4.51 -5.93
CA VAL A 42 -16.05 4.68 -5.56
C VAL A 42 -16.79 5.53 -6.59
N ARG A 43 -16.16 6.60 -7.08
CA ARG A 43 -16.76 7.44 -8.12
C ARG A 43 -16.98 6.69 -9.42
N ARG A 44 -16.04 5.83 -9.85
CA ARG A 44 -16.22 4.99 -11.04
C ARG A 44 -17.34 3.97 -10.86
N LEU A 45 -17.46 3.39 -9.67
CA LEU A 45 -18.59 2.52 -9.34
C LEU A 45 -19.92 3.27 -9.43
N MET A 46 -20.02 4.48 -8.87
CA MET A 46 -21.23 5.30 -8.97
C MET A 46 -21.60 5.64 -10.42
N ILE A 47 -20.63 6.04 -11.24
CA ILE A 47 -20.87 6.30 -12.67
C ILE A 47 -21.38 5.04 -13.36
N GLY A 48 -20.79 3.87 -13.09
CA GLY A 48 -21.27 2.59 -13.60
C GLY A 48 -22.72 2.32 -13.21
N THR A 49 -23.08 2.54 -11.94
CA THR A 49 -24.46 2.35 -11.47
C THR A 49 -25.46 3.32 -12.11
N LEU A 50 -25.06 4.56 -12.40
CA LEU A 50 -25.92 5.55 -13.05
C LEU A 50 -26.18 5.19 -14.51
N ILE A 51 -25.13 4.79 -15.23
CA ILE A 51 -25.25 4.32 -16.61
C ILE A 51 -26.17 3.09 -16.68
N ALA A 52 -26.01 2.15 -15.74
CA ALA A 52 -26.86 0.96 -15.69
C ALA A 52 -28.32 1.26 -15.34
N ALA A 53 -28.58 2.39 -14.69
CA ALA A 53 -29.93 2.89 -14.40
C ALA A 53 -30.45 3.85 -15.50
N GLU A 54 -29.79 3.90 -16.67
CA GLU A 54 -30.14 4.76 -17.81
C GLU A 54 -30.15 6.27 -17.49
N MET A 55 -29.44 6.69 -16.43
CA MET A 55 -29.29 8.09 -16.07
C MET A 55 -28.04 8.68 -16.71
N ASP A 56 -28.16 9.86 -17.33
CA ASP A 56 -27.01 10.59 -17.87
C ASP A 56 -26.07 11.05 -16.72
N PRO A 57 -24.83 10.54 -16.65
CA PRO A 57 -23.88 10.90 -15.59
C PRO A 57 -23.56 12.39 -15.56
N ASN A 58 -23.64 13.09 -16.70
CA ASN A 58 -23.35 14.52 -16.77
C ASN A 58 -24.45 15.33 -16.08
N VAL A 59 -25.72 15.02 -16.36
CA VAL A 59 -26.88 15.64 -15.71
C VAL A 59 -26.90 15.34 -14.21
N TRP A 60 -26.59 14.09 -13.83
CA TRP A 60 -26.50 13.73 -12.42
C TRP A 60 -25.38 14.50 -11.70
N ARG A 61 -24.20 14.63 -12.31
CA ARG A 61 -23.04 15.28 -11.68
C ARG A 61 -23.30 16.75 -11.34
N VAL A 62 -24.04 17.47 -12.19
CA VAL A 62 -24.42 18.88 -11.95
C VAL A 62 -25.65 19.03 -11.05
N SER A 63 -26.33 17.93 -10.72
CA SER A 63 -27.47 17.97 -9.82
C SER A 63 -27.02 18.10 -8.36
N PRO A 64 -27.85 18.68 -7.47
CA PRO A 64 -27.52 18.80 -6.04
C PRO A 64 -27.24 17.45 -5.37
N THR A 65 -27.87 16.37 -5.85
CA THR A 65 -27.65 15.02 -5.31
C THR A 65 -26.30 14.45 -5.74
N GLY A 66 -25.87 14.72 -6.98
CA GLY A 66 -24.54 14.34 -7.46
C GLY A 66 -23.43 15.09 -6.75
N GLU A 67 -23.59 16.40 -6.54
CA GLU A 67 -22.63 17.19 -5.75
C GLU A 67 -22.50 16.68 -4.31
N LEU A 68 -23.63 16.42 -3.64
CA LEU A 68 -23.64 15.86 -2.28
C LEU A 68 -22.98 14.48 -2.23
N ALA A 69 -23.28 13.60 -3.19
CA ALA A 69 -22.69 12.27 -3.26
C ALA A 69 -21.16 12.34 -3.43
N LEU A 70 -20.66 13.23 -4.30
CA LEU A 70 -19.23 13.45 -4.49
C LEU A 70 -18.56 13.97 -3.21
N GLN A 71 -19.20 14.90 -2.50
CA GLN A 71 -18.70 15.38 -1.20
C GLN A 71 -18.60 14.26 -0.16
N ILE A 72 -19.62 13.38 -0.10
CA ILE A 72 -19.59 12.20 0.78
C ILE A 72 -18.46 11.25 0.39
N ILE A 73 -18.25 11.00 -0.91
CA ILE A 73 -17.14 10.16 -1.39
C ILE A 73 -15.78 10.74 -0.97
N HIS A 74 -15.57 12.05 -1.18
CA HIS A 74 -14.32 12.71 -0.77
C HIS A 74 -14.12 12.66 0.75
N ALA A 75 -15.18 12.86 1.53
CA ALA A 75 -15.14 12.74 2.98
C ALA A 75 -14.71 11.33 3.43
N LEU A 76 -15.34 10.28 2.90
CA LEU A 76 -15.01 8.89 3.21
C LEU A 76 -13.58 8.53 2.78
N ALA A 77 -13.17 8.99 1.60
CA ALA A 77 -11.83 8.81 1.08
C ALA A 77 -10.76 9.41 1.98
N VAL A 78 -10.94 10.66 2.42
CA VAL A 78 -10.01 11.34 3.32
C VAL A 78 -9.96 10.67 4.67
N VAL A 79 -11.11 10.32 5.25
CA VAL A 79 -11.14 9.58 6.53
C VAL A 79 -10.38 8.27 6.41
N PHE A 80 -10.60 7.51 5.33
CA PHE A 80 -9.88 6.27 5.06
C PHE A 80 -8.36 6.49 4.98
N GLY A 81 -7.90 7.42 4.15
CA GLY A 81 -6.47 7.73 4.02
C GLY A 81 -5.83 8.25 5.31
N ALA A 82 -6.55 9.10 6.04
CA ALA A 82 -6.10 9.67 7.31
C ALA A 82 -5.99 8.60 8.41
N VAL A 83 -6.95 7.67 8.47
CA VAL A 83 -6.90 6.53 9.38
C VAL A 83 -5.65 5.70 9.12
N ILE A 84 -5.40 5.37 7.86
CA ILE A 84 -4.25 4.55 7.47
C ILE A 84 -2.90 5.25 7.75
N ALA A 85 -2.77 6.54 7.40
CA ALA A 85 -1.54 7.29 7.65
C ALA A 85 -1.21 7.43 9.15
N SER A 86 -2.25 7.52 9.98
CA SER A 86 -2.16 7.80 11.42
C SER A 86 -1.96 6.55 12.27
N ALA A 87 -2.05 5.34 11.68
CA ALA A 87 -1.96 4.08 12.41
C ALA A 87 -0.66 3.97 13.22
N GLY A 88 -0.80 3.76 14.54
CA GLY A 88 0.33 3.59 15.47
C GLY A 88 1.06 4.88 15.86
N GLN A 89 0.49 6.07 15.61
CA GLN A 89 1.11 7.35 15.94
C GLN A 89 0.51 8.00 17.18
N VAL A 90 1.36 8.54 18.06
CA VAL A 90 0.92 9.34 19.24
C VAL A 90 0.22 10.62 18.77
N LYS A 91 0.66 11.18 17.64
CA LYS A 91 0.10 12.38 17.02
C LYS A 91 -0.76 12.03 15.80
N GLY A 92 -1.63 11.03 15.94
CA GLY A 92 -2.54 10.61 14.86
C GLY A 92 -3.37 11.77 14.31
N SER A 93 -3.89 12.64 15.19
CA SER A 93 -4.66 13.82 14.81
C SER A 93 -3.91 14.77 13.87
N THR A 94 -2.64 15.07 14.13
CA THR A 94 -1.85 15.98 13.26
C THR A 94 -1.59 15.37 11.90
N THR A 95 -1.29 14.07 11.85
CA THR A 95 -1.07 13.38 10.57
C THR A 95 -2.35 13.35 9.74
N GLY A 96 -3.49 13.08 10.39
CA GLY A 96 -4.81 13.10 9.75
C GLY A 96 -5.18 14.47 9.17
N VAL A 97 -4.94 15.57 9.90
CA VAL A 97 -5.15 16.94 9.38
C VAL A 97 -4.31 17.20 8.14
N ILE A 98 -3.03 16.83 8.16
CA ILE A 98 -2.14 17.03 7.00
C ILE A 98 -2.64 16.24 5.80
N VAL A 99 -3.07 14.98 5.97
CA VAL A 99 -3.67 14.19 4.89
C VAL A 99 -4.93 14.87 4.36
N GLY A 100 -5.82 15.34 5.23
CA GLY A 100 -7.04 16.06 4.84
C GLY A 100 -6.76 17.33 4.04
N LEU A 101 -5.76 18.12 4.45
CA LEU A 101 -5.32 19.31 3.71
C LEU A 101 -4.76 18.96 2.32
N VAL A 102 -3.89 17.95 2.25
CA VAL A 102 -3.29 17.51 0.98
C VAL A 102 -4.35 16.97 0.04
N CYS A 103 -5.23 16.08 0.50
CA CYS A 103 -6.33 15.55 -0.30
C CYS A 103 -7.31 16.65 -0.72
N GLY A 104 -7.66 17.58 0.18
CA GLY A 104 -8.54 18.69 -0.15
C GLY A 104 -7.98 19.62 -1.22
N ALA A 105 -6.67 19.92 -1.16
CA ALA A 105 -5.99 20.67 -2.21
C ALA A 105 -6.00 19.90 -3.55
N LEU A 106 -5.76 18.59 -3.52
CA LEU A 106 -5.77 17.75 -4.73
C LEU A 106 -7.16 17.63 -5.36
N PHE A 107 -8.21 17.45 -4.56
CA PHE A 107 -9.59 17.41 -5.06
C PHE A 107 -10.05 18.77 -5.59
N MET A 108 -9.69 19.87 -4.90
CA MET A 108 -9.93 21.22 -5.41
C MET A 108 -9.25 21.44 -6.77
N GLY A 109 -7.96 21.07 -6.88
CA GLY A 109 -7.22 21.18 -8.13
C GLY A 109 -7.85 20.33 -9.24
N TYR A 110 -8.30 19.12 -8.91
CA TYR A 110 -9.00 18.25 -9.86
C TYR A 110 -10.32 18.85 -10.36
N GLU A 111 -11.14 19.46 -9.50
CA GLU A 111 -12.40 20.10 -9.91
C GLU A 111 -12.16 21.39 -10.72
N LEU A 112 -11.15 22.20 -10.37
CA LEU A 112 -10.77 23.38 -11.17
C LEU A 112 -10.31 23.00 -12.57
N LEU A 113 -9.48 21.95 -12.69
CA LEU A 113 -9.05 21.40 -13.98
C LEU A 113 -10.22 20.76 -14.75
N GLY A 114 -11.27 20.32 -14.05
CA GLY A 114 -12.51 19.83 -14.62
C GLY A 114 -13.47 20.94 -15.10
N GLY A 115 -13.09 22.22 -14.98
CA GLY A 115 -13.88 23.37 -15.41
C GLY A 115 -14.83 23.93 -14.36
N ALA A 116 -14.68 23.57 -13.08
CA ALA A 116 -15.44 24.20 -12.01
C ALA A 116 -15.15 25.71 -11.95
N SER A 117 -16.19 26.53 -11.76
CA SER A 117 -16.03 27.98 -11.61
C SER A 117 -15.21 28.30 -10.36
N SER A 118 -14.17 29.12 -10.53
CA SER A 118 -13.35 29.62 -9.40
C SER A 118 -14.14 30.53 -8.46
N GLN A 119 -15.33 30.99 -8.86
CA GLN A 119 -16.20 31.81 -8.00
C GLN A 119 -17.04 30.97 -7.02
N ASN A 120 -17.05 29.64 -7.14
CA ASN A 120 -17.79 28.78 -6.22
C ASN A 120 -17.14 28.75 -4.84
N LEU A 121 -17.71 29.51 -3.90
CA LEU A 121 -17.28 29.57 -2.50
C LEU A 121 -17.22 28.19 -1.83
N SER A 122 -18.11 27.26 -2.23
CA SER A 122 -18.16 25.88 -1.75
C SER A 122 -16.86 25.12 -1.98
N LEU A 123 -16.15 25.44 -3.06
CA LEU A 123 -14.88 24.82 -3.42
C LEU A 123 -13.77 25.16 -2.40
N TYR A 124 -13.75 26.41 -1.92
CA TYR A 124 -12.78 26.85 -0.91
C TYR A 124 -13.10 26.31 0.47
N LEU A 125 -14.38 26.13 0.79
CA LEU A 125 -14.81 25.52 2.05
C LEU A 125 -14.47 24.02 2.12
N HIS A 126 -14.22 23.39 0.97
CA HIS A 126 -13.89 21.97 0.88
C HIS A 126 -12.59 21.61 1.61
N ILE A 127 -11.56 22.46 1.53
CA ILE A 127 -10.26 22.21 2.17
C ILE A 127 -10.37 22.15 3.70
N PRO A 128 -10.92 23.17 4.41
CA PRO A 128 -11.04 23.09 5.86
C PRO A 128 -11.97 21.97 6.31
N VAL A 129 -13.03 21.64 5.57
CA VAL A 129 -13.92 20.51 5.88
C VAL A 129 -13.20 19.17 5.77
N LEU A 130 -12.40 18.96 4.72
CA LEU A 130 -11.61 17.72 4.61
C LEU A 130 -10.47 17.65 5.63
N ALA A 131 -9.90 18.79 6.03
CA ALA A 131 -8.93 18.84 7.11
C ALA A 131 -9.53 18.41 8.46
N THR A 132 -10.76 18.84 8.78
CA THR A 132 -11.45 18.40 10.01
C THR A 132 -11.88 16.93 9.94
N LEU A 133 -12.30 16.43 8.78
CA LEU A 133 -12.56 15.01 8.59
C LEU A 133 -11.27 14.16 8.69
N GLY A 134 -10.15 14.68 8.18
CA GLY A 134 -8.82 14.10 8.36
C GLY A 134 -8.42 14.04 9.84
N LEU A 135 -8.68 15.09 10.62
CA LEU A 135 -8.51 15.09 12.08
C LEU A 135 -9.29 13.94 12.73
N ILE A 136 -10.58 13.80 12.38
CA ILE A 136 -11.45 12.74 12.92
C ILE A 136 -10.90 11.36 12.55
N GLY A 137 -10.49 11.13 11.29
CA GLY A 137 -9.85 9.88 10.88
C GLY A 137 -8.56 9.59 11.65
N GLY A 138 -7.74 10.62 11.89
CA GLY A 138 -6.53 10.51 12.71
C GLY A 138 -6.82 10.17 14.18
N LEU A 139 -7.89 10.72 14.76
CA LEU A 139 -8.35 10.40 16.11
C LEU A 139 -8.87 8.96 16.21
N ILE A 140 -9.73 8.53 15.28
CA ILE A 140 -10.25 7.15 15.19
C ILE A 140 -9.07 6.17 15.10
N SER A 141 -8.09 6.47 14.24
CA SER A 141 -6.89 5.63 14.14
C SER A 141 -6.09 5.57 15.42
N ALA A 142 -5.96 6.67 16.18
CA ALA A 142 -5.24 6.67 17.44
C ALA A 142 -5.98 5.85 18.51
N MET A 143 -7.30 5.72 18.41
CA MET A 143 -8.11 4.87 19.30
C MET A 143 -7.99 3.39 18.93
N ILE A 144 -8.04 3.04 17.65
CA ILE A 144 -7.97 1.64 17.18
C ILE A 144 -6.53 1.11 17.26
N TRP A 145 -5.56 1.92 16.83
CA TRP A 145 -4.13 1.58 16.79
C TRP A 145 -3.35 2.57 17.65
N ALA A 146 -3.58 2.51 18.96
CA ALA A 146 -2.83 3.29 19.93
C ALA A 146 -1.32 3.07 19.76
N ALA A 147 -0.55 4.16 19.78
CA ALA A 147 0.90 4.06 19.75
C ALA A 147 1.38 3.24 20.96
N PRO A 148 2.36 2.35 20.78
CA PRO A 148 2.89 1.56 21.88
C PRO A 148 3.38 2.52 22.98
N PRO A 149 3.05 2.25 24.26
CA PRO A 149 3.47 3.11 25.36
C PRO A 149 4.99 3.22 25.34
N LYS A 150 5.49 4.46 25.36
CA LYS A 150 6.91 4.71 25.53
C LYS A 150 7.24 4.38 26.98
N PHE A 151 7.72 3.16 27.22
CA PHE A 151 8.31 2.83 28.50
C PHE A 151 9.55 3.71 28.66
N ILE A 152 9.43 4.76 29.48
CA ILE A 152 10.57 5.48 30.00
C ILE A 152 11.21 4.50 30.99
N LEU A 153 11.99 3.57 30.46
CA LEU A 153 12.94 2.84 31.27
C LEU A 153 13.85 3.92 31.84
N GLY A 154 13.63 4.26 33.12
CA GLY A 154 14.50 5.18 33.83
C GLY A 154 15.90 4.65 33.66
N LEU A 155 16.70 5.33 32.82
CA LEU A 155 18.09 4.98 32.61
C LEU A 155 18.71 4.93 34.01
N PRO A 156 19.12 3.76 34.52
CA PRO A 156 19.85 3.73 35.78
C PRO A 156 21.04 4.66 35.60
N GLY A 157 21.21 5.59 36.54
CA GLY A 157 22.19 6.67 36.44
C GLY A 157 23.55 6.17 35.94
N SER A 158 24.23 7.02 35.19
CA SER A 158 25.42 6.80 34.34
C SER A 158 26.63 6.03 34.93
N GLY A 159 26.53 5.47 36.12
CA GLY A 159 27.64 4.91 36.87
C GLY A 159 27.99 3.45 36.62
N LYS A 160 27.06 2.51 36.33
CA LYS A 160 27.39 1.08 36.56
C LYS A 160 26.84 0.00 35.62
N LEU A 161 26.10 0.30 34.55
CA LEU A 161 25.53 -0.75 33.68
C LEU A 161 25.82 -0.53 32.18
N SER A 162 27.12 -0.46 31.84
CA SER A 162 27.61 -0.37 30.46
C SER A 162 27.27 -1.60 29.59
N SER A 163 26.83 -2.73 30.18
CA SER A 163 26.46 -3.95 29.45
C SER A 163 25.06 -3.92 28.83
N LEU A 164 24.14 -3.11 29.36
CA LEU A 164 22.75 -3.06 28.86
C LEU A 164 22.64 -2.25 27.55
N GLN A 165 23.43 -1.19 27.39
CA GLN A 165 23.48 -0.38 26.18
C GLN A 165 24.13 -1.11 24.98
N LEU A 166 24.93 -2.16 25.21
CA LEU A 166 25.48 -2.97 24.13
C LEU A 166 24.41 -3.79 23.41
N SER A 167 23.29 -4.11 24.07
CA SER A 167 22.25 -4.96 23.47
C SER A 167 21.40 -4.23 22.44
N GLU A 168 21.12 -2.94 22.64
CA GLU A 168 20.25 -2.14 21.77
C GLU A 168 20.92 -1.87 20.40
N VAL A 169 22.23 -1.61 20.40
CA VAL A 169 23.03 -1.43 19.18
C VAL A 169 23.27 -2.77 18.47
N ALA A 170 23.45 -3.87 19.22
CA ALA A 170 23.58 -5.20 18.65
C ALA A 170 22.25 -5.74 18.05
N GLU A 171 21.09 -5.31 18.56
CA GLU A 171 19.78 -5.67 18.01
C GLU A 171 19.45 -4.95 16.71
N ALA A 172 19.90 -3.71 16.52
CA ALA A 172 19.72 -2.96 15.27
C ALA A 172 20.39 -3.62 14.06
N GLN A 173 21.43 -4.44 14.29
CA GLN A 173 22.18 -5.14 13.24
C GLN A 173 21.85 -6.63 13.09
N ARG A 174 20.92 -7.18 13.87
CA ARG A 174 20.51 -8.57 13.61
C ARG A 174 19.80 -8.61 12.27
N ILE A 175 20.47 -9.24 11.31
CA ILE A 175 19.88 -9.62 10.03
C ILE A 175 18.62 -10.41 10.36
N ARG A 176 17.47 -9.74 10.22
CA ARG A 176 16.18 -10.39 10.48
C ARG A 176 16.06 -11.55 9.52
N PRO A 177 15.79 -12.78 9.99
CA PRO A 177 15.64 -13.91 9.10
C PRO A 177 14.50 -13.65 8.12
N THR A 178 14.70 -13.99 6.85
CA THR A 178 13.64 -13.89 5.84
C THR A 178 12.53 -14.87 6.20
N ALA A 179 11.31 -14.37 6.35
CA ALA A 179 10.14 -15.20 6.63
C ALA A 179 9.66 -15.89 5.35
N TRP A 180 10.39 -16.89 4.88
CA TRP A 180 10.15 -17.56 3.59
C TRP A 180 8.72 -18.04 3.39
N ALA A 181 8.06 -18.57 4.43
CA ALA A 181 6.65 -18.97 4.34
C ALA A 181 5.73 -17.80 3.92
N ARG A 182 5.96 -16.58 4.44
CA ARG A 182 5.17 -15.40 4.07
C ARG A 182 5.47 -14.92 2.65
N VAL A 183 6.76 -14.96 2.26
CA VAL A 183 7.18 -14.66 0.89
C VAL A 183 6.49 -15.61 -0.08
N LEU A 184 6.49 -16.92 0.20
CA LEU A 184 5.84 -17.91 -0.65
C LEU A 184 4.33 -17.70 -0.72
N ILE A 185 3.64 -17.47 0.41
CA ILE A 185 2.20 -17.18 0.44
C ILE A 185 1.89 -15.92 -0.39
N GLY A 186 2.67 -14.85 -0.20
CA GLY A 186 2.52 -13.61 -0.95
C GLY A 186 2.75 -13.79 -2.45
N THR A 187 3.76 -14.58 -2.83
CA THR A 187 4.03 -14.94 -4.23
C THR A 187 2.88 -15.73 -4.82
N THR A 188 2.38 -16.76 -4.13
CA THR A 188 1.25 -17.55 -4.59
C THR A 188 0.02 -16.68 -4.80
N LEU A 189 -0.31 -15.80 -3.83
CA LEU A 189 -1.47 -14.91 -3.95
C LEU A 189 -1.31 -13.91 -5.11
N MET A 190 -0.11 -13.36 -5.31
CA MET A 190 0.20 -12.50 -6.45
C MET A 190 0.03 -13.22 -7.78
N VAL A 191 0.62 -14.41 -7.94
CA VAL A 191 0.56 -15.18 -9.19
C VAL A 191 -0.88 -15.61 -9.48
N VAL A 192 -1.57 -16.22 -8.50
CA VAL A 192 -2.97 -16.63 -8.65
C VAL A 192 -3.83 -15.43 -9.01
N GLY A 193 -3.69 -14.32 -8.27
CA GLY A 193 -4.43 -13.08 -8.49
C GLY A 193 -4.29 -12.52 -9.90
N VAL A 194 -3.08 -12.49 -10.44
CA VAL A 194 -2.83 -12.05 -11.84
C VAL A 194 -3.44 -13.05 -12.83
N THR A 195 -3.33 -14.36 -12.57
CA THR A 195 -3.84 -15.39 -13.49
C THR A 195 -5.36 -15.44 -13.58
N VAL A 196 -6.07 -15.20 -12.48
CA VAL A 196 -7.54 -15.29 -12.39
C VAL A 196 -8.22 -13.93 -12.53
N ALA A 197 -7.49 -12.85 -12.78
CA ALA A 197 -8.05 -11.50 -12.84
C ALA A 197 -9.15 -11.36 -13.91
N GLU A 198 -9.00 -12.03 -15.05
CA GLU A 198 -10.00 -12.03 -16.11
C GLU A 198 -11.26 -12.80 -15.69
N ASP A 199 -11.09 -13.99 -15.12
CA ASP A 199 -12.19 -14.79 -14.59
C ASP A 199 -12.95 -14.04 -13.50
N ALA A 200 -12.23 -13.33 -12.62
CA ALA A 200 -12.81 -12.48 -11.59
C ALA A 200 -13.62 -11.33 -12.20
N ARG A 201 -13.12 -10.67 -13.25
CA ARG A 201 -13.89 -9.64 -13.99
C ARG A 201 -15.15 -10.23 -14.62
N LEU A 202 -15.02 -11.36 -15.31
CA LEU A 202 -16.15 -12.05 -15.96
C LEU A 202 -17.19 -12.53 -14.95
N PHE A 203 -16.73 -13.00 -13.79
CA PHE A 203 -17.60 -13.35 -12.67
C PHE A 203 -18.38 -12.12 -12.18
N VAL A 204 -17.70 -11.01 -11.91
CA VAL A 204 -18.36 -9.75 -11.50
C VAL A 204 -19.37 -9.29 -12.55
N GLN A 205 -19.00 -9.33 -13.83
CA GLN A 205 -19.90 -8.98 -14.93
C GLN A 205 -21.14 -9.89 -14.95
N LYS A 206 -20.96 -11.20 -14.85
CA LYS A 206 -22.04 -12.21 -14.86
C LYS A 206 -23.02 -12.01 -13.69
N TYR A 207 -22.52 -11.74 -12.49
CA TYR A 207 -23.36 -11.63 -11.29
C TYR A 207 -23.83 -10.19 -10.98
N SER A 208 -23.38 -9.20 -11.74
CA SER A 208 -23.79 -7.79 -11.55
C SER A 208 -25.23 -7.49 -11.97
N GLY A 209 -25.94 -8.42 -12.59
CA GLY A 209 -27.30 -8.18 -13.08
C GLY A 209 -27.38 -7.07 -14.16
N GLY A 210 -26.28 -6.86 -14.91
CA GLY A 210 -26.18 -5.80 -15.91
C GLY A 210 -25.61 -4.47 -15.39
N LEU A 211 -25.45 -4.32 -14.06
CA LEU A 211 -24.86 -3.12 -13.44
C LEU A 211 -23.40 -2.91 -13.83
N PHE A 212 -22.69 -3.99 -14.19
CA PHE A 212 -21.30 -3.94 -14.61
C PHE A 212 -21.19 -4.29 -16.09
N HIS A 213 -21.62 -3.37 -16.97
CA HIS A 213 -21.45 -3.51 -18.40
C HIS A 213 -20.13 -2.89 -18.85
N VAL A 214 -19.35 -3.67 -19.59
CA VAL A 214 -18.08 -3.22 -20.17
C VAL A 214 -18.28 -3.13 -21.67
N ASN A 215 -18.37 -1.90 -22.19
CA ASN A 215 -18.79 -1.64 -23.57
C ASN A 215 -17.64 -1.76 -24.56
N THR A 216 -16.40 -1.54 -24.10
CA THR A 216 -15.23 -1.58 -24.96
C THR A 216 -14.21 -2.61 -24.48
N ARG A 217 -13.48 -3.20 -25.43
CA ARG A 217 -12.38 -4.13 -25.13
C ARG A 217 -11.31 -3.49 -24.24
N GLY A 218 -10.98 -2.22 -24.50
CA GLY A 218 -9.98 -1.48 -23.73
C GLY A 218 -10.39 -1.26 -22.27
N GLU A 219 -11.67 -0.99 -21.99
CA GLU A 219 -12.19 -0.92 -20.61
C GLU A 219 -12.09 -2.28 -19.90
N ALA A 220 -12.39 -3.37 -20.60
CA ALA A 220 -12.32 -4.73 -20.04
C ALA A 220 -10.89 -5.08 -19.64
N GLU A 221 -9.94 -4.81 -20.53
CA GLU A 221 -8.52 -5.04 -20.30
C GLU A 221 -7.99 -4.15 -19.17
N PHE A 222 -8.42 -2.88 -19.09
CA PHE A 222 -8.05 -1.98 -18.00
C PHE A 222 -8.57 -2.43 -16.63
N ILE A 223 -9.85 -2.83 -16.54
CA ILE A 223 -10.44 -3.36 -15.30
C ILE A 223 -9.71 -4.64 -14.87
N THR A 224 -9.43 -5.54 -15.83
CA THR A 224 -8.66 -6.77 -15.57
C THR A 224 -7.28 -6.45 -15.02
N TRP A 225 -6.60 -5.44 -15.60
CA TRP A 225 -5.32 -4.94 -15.10
C TRP A 225 -5.44 -4.38 -13.68
N GLN A 226 -6.48 -3.61 -13.35
CA GLN A 226 -6.70 -3.11 -11.99
C GLN A 226 -6.86 -4.24 -10.97
N ILE A 227 -7.66 -5.27 -11.28
CA ILE A 227 -7.85 -6.44 -10.42
C ILE A 227 -6.52 -7.17 -10.21
N ALA A 228 -5.75 -7.41 -11.28
CA ALA A 228 -4.44 -8.04 -11.23
C ALA A 228 -3.44 -7.23 -10.37
N MET A 229 -3.41 -5.90 -10.53
CA MET A 229 -2.55 -5.01 -9.75
C MET A 229 -2.91 -5.03 -8.26
N LEU A 230 -4.20 -4.98 -7.93
CA LEU A 230 -4.66 -5.06 -6.54
C LEU A 230 -4.31 -6.39 -5.89
N ALA A 231 -4.51 -7.50 -6.61
CA ALA A 231 -4.16 -8.82 -6.11
C ALA A 231 -2.63 -8.99 -5.95
N GLY A 232 -1.84 -8.49 -6.91
CA GLY A 232 -0.38 -8.47 -6.81
C GLY A 232 0.13 -7.63 -5.64
N LEU A 233 -0.41 -6.42 -5.46
CA LEU A 233 -0.11 -5.58 -4.30
C LEU A 233 -0.48 -6.26 -2.98
N ALA A 234 -1.66 -6.87 -2.91
CA ALA A 234 -2.12 -7.57 -1.71
C ALA A 234 -1.16 -8.73 -1.35
N GLY A 235 -0.74 -9.53 -2.33
CA GLY A 235 0.23 -10.62 -2.11
C GLY A 235 1.56 -10.12 -1.58
N ALA A 236 2.11 -9.07 -2.19
CA ALA A 236 3.34 -8.44 -1.73
C ALA A 236 3.20 -7.77 -0.35
N MET A 237 2.06 -7.16 -0.07
CA MET A 237 1.74 -6.53 1.22
C MET A 237 1.70 -7.56 2.34
N ILE A 238 1.07 -8.73 2.12
CA ILE A 238 1.06 -9.84 3.07
C ILE A 238 2.47 -10.35 3.34
N ALA A 239 3.32 -10.45 2.31
CA ALA A 239 4.72 -10.85 2.49
C ALA A 239 5.54 -9.84 3.32
N GLY A 240 5.27 -8.55 3.15
CA GLY A 240 5.94 -7.47 3.87
C GLY A 240 5.44 -7.27 5.31
N ALA A 241 4.22 -7.71 5.62
CA ALA A 241 3.55 -7.48 6.89
C ALA A 241 4.35 -8.02 8.09
N GLU A 242 4.47 -7.19 9.13
CA GLU A 242 5.16 -7.40 10.41
C GLU A 242 6.66 -7.71 10.34
N THR A 243 7.31 -7.58 9.18
CA THR A 243 8.71 -8.01 9.03
C THR A 243 9.72 -6.91 9.36
N GLY A 244 9.32 -5.64 9.40
CA GLY A 244 10.21 -4.46 9.50
C GLY A 244 11.23 -4.31 8.36
N ALA A 245 11.35 -5.33 7.50
CA ALA A 245 12.10 -5.35 6.24
C ALA A 245 11.11 -5.58 5.08
N GLY A 246 10.00 -4.85 5.10
CA GLY A 246 8.86 -5.05 4.18
C GLY A 246 9.27 -4.96 2.71
N ALA A 247 10.07 -3.95 2.35
CA ALA A 247 10.59 -3.80 0.98
C ALA A 247 11.44 -5.00 0.53
N ARG A 248 12.21 -5.61 1.44
CA ARG A 248 13.02 -6.81 1.13
C ARG A 248 12.14 -8.03 0.87
N HIS A 249 11.12 -8.25 1.70
CA HIS A 249 10.16 -9.34 1.48
C HIS A 249 9.35 -9.10 0.20
N GLY A 250 8.98 -7.84 -0.07
CA GLY A 250 8.37 -7.41 -1.31
C GLY A 250 9.23 -7.69 -2.54
N LEU A 251 10.53 -7.40 -2.48
CA LEU A 251 11.48 -7.71 -3.54
C LEU A 251 11.53 -9.22 -3.81
N TYR A 252 11.68 -10.06 -2.78
CA TYR A 252 11.68 -11.52 -2.97
C TYR A 252 10.35 -12.02 -3.55
N THR A 253 9.25 -11.47 -3.06
CA THR A 253 7.91 -11.81 -3.56
C THR A 253 7.74 -11.43 -5.02
N GLY A 254 8.19 -10.22 -5.39
CA GLY A 254 8.16 -9.69 -6.74
C GLY A 254 9.08 -10.45 -7.71
N VAL A 255 10.29 -10.85 -7.29
CA VAL A 255 11.19 -11.66 -8.14
C VAL A 255 10.59 -13.04 -8.40
N LEU A 256 10.12 -13.73 -7.35
CA LEU A 256 9.50 -15.05 -7.52
C LEU A 256 8.19 -14.96 -8.31
N GLY A 257 7.38 -13.93 -8.07
CA GLY A 257 6.16 -13.65 -8.82
C GLY A 257 6.43 -13.34 -10.29
N ALA A 258 7.45 -12.52 -10.57
CA ALA A 258 7.86 -12.16 -11.92
C ALA A 258 8.31 -13.37 -12.72
N LEU A 259 9.17 -14.21 -12.14
CA LEU A 259 9.63 -15.45 -12.78
C LEU A 259 8.47 -16.41 -13.04
N SER A 260 7.54 -16.52 -12.09
CA SER A 260 6.36 -17.38 -12.23
C SER A 260 5.41 -16.88 -13.32
N ILE A 261 5.06 -15.59 -13.33
CA ILE A 261 4.17 -14.98 -14.33
C ILE A 261 4.82 -15.03 -15.72
N TYR A 262 6.10 -14.68 -15.84
CA TYR A 262 6.84 -14.77 -17.10
C TYR A 262 6.90 -16.22 -17.59
N GLY A 263 7.23 -17.17 -16.72
CA GLY A 263 7.26 -18.61 -17.05
C GLY A 263 5.90 -19.11 -17.53
N LEU A 264 4.81 -18.70 -16.89
CA LEU A 264 3.44 -19.03 -17.33
C LEU A 264 3.10 -18.40 -18.70
N CYS A 265 3.54 -17.17 -18.97
CA CYS A 265 3.39 -16.56 -20.29
C CYS A 265 4.17 -17.33 -21.36
N VAL A 266 5.42 -17.71 -21.09
CA VAL A 266 6.25 -18.52 -22.00
C VAL A 266 5.61 -19.88 -22.26
N GLN A 267 5.09 -20.54 -21.20
CA GLN A 267 4.43 -21.83 -21.32
C GLN A 267 3.14 -21.77 -22.15
N ARG A 268 2.35 -20.70 -22.02
CA ARG A 268 1.10 -20.51 -22.76
C ARG A 268 1.31 -19.96 -24.18
N GLY A 269 2.46 -19.35 -24.45
CA GLY A 269 2.78 -18.72 -25.74
C GLY A 269 2.21 -17.31 -25.90
N VAL A 270 2.66 -16.63 -26.96
CA VAL A 270 2.36 -15.21 -27.23
C VAL A 270 0.86 -14.93 -27.36
N ALA A 271 0.10 -15.87 -27.94
CA ALA A 271 -1.35 -15.72 -28.14
C ALA A 271 -2.16 -15.66 -26.83
N HIS A 272 -1.58 -16.11 -25.72
CA HIS A 272 -2.28 -16.31 -24.45
C HIS A 272 -1.61 -15.57 -23.29
N ILE A 273 -0.92 -14.47 -23.58
CA ILE A 273 -0.45 -13.53 -22.55
C ILE A 273 -1.67 -13.05 -21.75
N PHE A 274 -1.53 -13.02 -20.42
CA PHE A 274 -2.60 -12.55 -19.53
C PHE A 274 -3.07 -11.15 -19.95
N PRO A 275 -4.39 -10.88 -20.08
CA PRO A 275 -4.88 -9.59 -20.57
C PRO A 275 -4.38 -8.39 -19.77
N ALA A 276 -4.22 -8.54 -18.46
CA ALA A 276 -3.63 -7.52 -17.59
C ALA A 276 -2.20 -7.13 -18.02
N MET A 277 -1.37 -8.11 -18.34
CA MET A 277 0.01 -7.86 -18.78
C MET A 277 0.04 -7.27 -20.19
N ARG A 278 -0.80 -7.79 -21.09
CA ARG A 278 -0.94 -7.24 -22.44
C ARG A 278 -1.32 -5.76 -22.41
N PHE A 279 -2.35 -5.41 -21.65
CA PHE A 279 -2.77 -4.02 -21.46
C PHE A 279 -1.63 -3.14 -20.99
N TRP A 280 -0.86 -3.59 -19.99
CA TRP A 280 0.26 -2.84 -19.45
C TRP A 280 1.40 -2.64 -20.48
N LEU A 281 1.77 -3.70 -21.21
CA LEU A 281 2.80 -3.64 -22.25
C LEU A 281 2.39 -2.72 -23.41
N ASP A 282 1.12 -2.79 -23.81
CA ASP A 282 0.56 -1.91 -24.84
C ASP A 282 0.64 -0.43 -24.40
N LYS A 283 0.42 -0.13 -23.12
CA LYS A 283 0.58 1.24 -22.56
C LYS A 283 2.02 1.71 -22.47
N LEU A 284 2.97 0.78 -22.38
CA LEU A 284 4.39 1.09 -22.45
C LEU A 284 4.93 1.12 -23.89
N ALA A 285 4.07 0.90 -24.90
CA ALA A 285 4.46 0.74 -26.30
C ALA A 285 5.53 -0.34 -26.51
N ILE A 286 5.50 -1.42 -25.71
CA ILE A 286 6.40 -2.56 -25.82
C ILE A 286 5.76 -3.60 -26.74
N PRO A 287 6.43 -4.04 -27.82
CA PRO A 287 5.86 -4.98 -28.79
C PRO A 287 5.56 -6.34 -28.16
N THR A 288 4.32 -6.80 -28.25
CA THR A 288 3.88 -8.08 -27.67
C THR A 288 4.03 -9.28 -28.60
N GLU A 289 4.64 -9.10 -29.78
CA GLU A 289 4.75 -10.14 -30.82
C GLU A 289 5.72 -11.27 -30.47
N ALA A 290 6.74 -11.00 -29.64
CA ALA A 290 7.72 -11.99 -29.22
C ALA A 290 7.96 -11.91 -27.71
N LEU A 291 7.62 -12.99 -26.98
CA LEU A 291 7.94 -13.13 -25.56
C LEU A 291 9.45 -13.17 -25.29
N ASN A 292 10.23 -13.60 -26.30
CA ASN A 292 11.69 -13.66 -26.23
C ASN A 292 12.35 -12.29 -26.46
N ASP A 293 11.59 -11.25 -26.85
CA ASP A 293 12.12 -9.91 -26.93
C ASP A 293 12.55 -9.45 -25.52
N PRO A 294 13.84 -9.07 -25.31
CA PRO A 294 14.28 -8.57 -24.02
C PRO A 294 13.44 -7.40 -23.50
N ALA A 295 12.87 -6.56 -24.37
CA ALA A 295 12.00 -5.47 -23.94
C ALA A 295 10.71 -5.98 -23.26
N THR A 296 10.09 -7.01 -23.83
CA THR A 296 8.88 -7.66 -23.28
C THR A 296 9.17 -8.38 -21.98
N ALA A 297 10.27 -9.14 -21.93
CA ALA A 297 10.70 -9.81 -20.71
C ALA A 297 10.99 -8.80 -19.58
N ILE A 298 11.72 -7.72 -19.87
CA ILE A 298 12.01 -6.65 -18.90
C ILE A 298 10.73 -5.93 -18.47
N GLY A 299 9.79 -5.67 -19.40
CA GLY A 299 8.52 -5.03 -19.09
C GLY A 299 7.67 -5.85 -18.10
N ILE A 300 7.56 -7.16 -18.32
CA ILE A 300 6.84 -8.08 -17.42
C ILE A 300 7.58 -8.22 -16.10
N ILE A 301 8.87 -8.56 -16.12
CA ILE A 301 9.63 -8.85 -14.90
C ILE A 301 9.78 -7.58 -14.05
N GLY A 302 10.15 -6.46 -14.67
CA GLY A 302 10.36 -5.19 -13.99
C GLY A 302 9.09 -4.64 -13.35
N SER A 303 7.94 -4.73 -14.05
CA SER A 303 6.67 -4.27 -13.48
C SER A 303 6.21 -5.09 -12.28
N VAL A 304 6.35 -6.42 -12.33
CA VAL A 304 6.00 -7.30 -11.21
C VAL A 304 6.96 -7.14 -10.03
N ILE A 305 8.27 -6.95 -10.28
CA ILE A 305 9.24 -6.64 -9.22
C ILE A 305 8.91 -5.31 -8.55
N LEU A 306 8.63 -4.27 -9.33
CA LEU A 306 8.26 -2.95 -8.81
C LEU A 306 6.99 -3.04 -7.96
N LEU A 307 5.99 -3.78 -8.43
CA LEU A 307 4.76 -4.07 -7.70
C LEU A 307 5.05 -4.78 -6.36
N GLY A 308 5.95 -5.77 -6.39
CA GLY A 308 6.42 -6.49 -5.21
C GLY A 308 7.07 -5.57 -4.18
N ILE A 309 8.01 -4.73 -4.60
CA ILE A 309 8.71 -3.78 -3.72
C ILE A 309 7.70 -2.80 -3.09
N LEU A 310 6.83 -2.20 -3.91
CA LEU A 310 5.82 -1.24 -3.45
C LEU A 310 4.84 -1.88 -2.46
N GLY A 311 4.28 -3.04 -2.81
CA GLY A 311 3.37 -3.76 -1.94
C GLY A 311 4.02 -4.20 -0.64
N GLY A 312 5.24 -4.77 -0.69
CA GLY A 312 5.97 -5.17 0.51
C GLY A 312 6.37 -3.99 1.41
N TRP A 313 6.74 -2.86 0.82
CA TRP A 313 6.97 -1.62 1.56
C TRP A 313 5.69 -1.14 2.27
N MET A 314 4.56 -1.11 1.56
CA MET A 314 3.25 -0.79 2.17
C MET A 314 2.93 -1.75 3.31
N GLY A 315 3.12 -3.05 3.11
CA GLY A 315 2.88 -4.07 4.14
C GLY A 315 3.72 -3.86 5.40
N GLY A 316 5.01 -3.55 5.24
CA GLY A 316 5.90 -3.25 6.37
C GLY A 316 5.61 -1.91 7.06
N ALA A 317 5.07 -0.93 6.32
CA ALA A 317 4.70 0.37 6.87
C ALA A 317 3.36 0.32 7.62
N LEU A 318 2.38 -0.42 7.10
CA LEU A 318 1.02 -0.54 7.63
C LEU A 318 0.94 -1.53 8.79
N PHE A 319 1.59 -2.68 8.68
CA PHE A 319 1.52 -3.74 9.66
C PHE A 319 2.88 -3.89 10.35
N GLN A 320 3.17 -3.02 11.32
CA GLN A 320 4.39 -3.17 12.13
C GLN A 320 4.23 -4.35 13.12
N PRO A 321 5.31 -5.08 13.44
CA PRO A 321 5.22 -6.16 14.41
C PRO A 321 4.79 -5.62 15.78
N LEU A 322 3.67 -6.12 16.30
CA LEU A 322 3.11 -5.73 17.60
C LEU A 322 4.03 -6.08 18.80
N VAL A 323 4.89 -7.09 18.63
CA VAL A 323 5.78 -7.60 19.68
C VAL A 323 7.22 -7.56 19.18
N PRO A 324 8.14 -6.86 19.90
CA PRO A 324 9.57 -6.88 19.62
C PRO A 324 10.12 -8.31 19.56
N GLU A 325 11.08 -8.57 18.67
CA GLU A 325 11.59 -9.93 18.44
C GLU A 325 12.17 -10.60 19.71
N HIS A 326 12.79 -9.84 20.61
CA HIS A 326 13.33 -10.38 21.86
C HIS A 326 12.24 -10.91 22.80
N MET A 327 11.04 -10.32 22.79
CA MET A 327 9.90 -10.80 23.57
C MET A 327 9.26 -12.07 22.96
N ARG A 328 9.47 -12.33 21.66
CA ARG A 328 8.94 -13.54 21.00
C ARG A 328 9.73 -14.81 21.36
N ARG A 329 11.04 -14.71 21.64
CA ARG A 329 11.89 -15.88 21.90
C ARG A 329 11.71 -16.48 23.30
N GLY A 330 11.33 -15.68 24.30
CA GLY A 330 11.17 -16.15 25.68
C GLY A 330 10.12 -17.25 25.88
N ARG A 331 9.14 -17.38 24.97
CA ARG A 331 8.07 -18.39 25.08
C ARG A 331 8.43 -19.78 24.57
N ARG A 332 9.52 -19.95 23.81
CA ARG A 332 9.87 -21.25 23.21
C ARG A 332 10.72 -22.15 24.10
N HIS A 333 11.30 -21.64 25.19
CA HIS A 333 12.18 -22.44 26.07
C HIS A 333 11.49 -23.02 27.31
N GLY A 334 10.15 -23.09 27.33
CA GLY A 334 9.39 -23.62 28.47
C GLY A 334 8.61 -24.91 28.18
N PHE A 335 8.84 -25.55 27.04
CA PHE A 335 8.09 -26.75 26.61
C PHE A 335 8.98 -27.90 26.10
N ASP A 336 10.28 -27.84 26.38
CA ASP A 336 11.21 -28.97 26.25
C ASP A 336 11.63 -29.40 27.66
#